data_AF-A0A432QJW4-F1
#
_entry.id   AF-A0A432QJW4-F1
#
_cell.length_a   1.000
_cell.length_b   1.000
_cell.length_c   1.000
_cell.angle_alpha   90.00
_cell.angle_beta   90.00
_cell.angle_gamma   90.00
#
_symmetry.space_group_name_H-M   'P 1'
#
loop_
_entity.id
_entity.type
_entity.pdbx_description
1 polymer ?
#
loop_
_entity_poly.entity_id
_entity_poly.type
_entity_poly.pdbx_seq_one_letter_code
_entity_poly.pdbx_strand_id
1 'polypeptide(L)' 'RYKGRLLIDLPEPYVIWFSQKGFPAGELGRLLGIVYEIKVNGLEHLFDKFRPDR' A
#
# COMPACT_ATOMS: atom_id res chain seq x y z
N ARG A 1 3.33 -8.82 -11.56
CA ARG A 1 4.53 -8.00 -11.26
C ARG A 1 4.84 -7.89 -9.75
N TYR A 2 3.85 -7.80 -8.84
CA TYR A 2 4.09 -7.62 -7.39
C TYR A 2 3.49 -8.73 -6.49
N LYS A 3 3.27 -9.92 -7.05
CA LYS A 3 2.71 -11.05 -6.29
C LYS A 3 3.66 -11.47 -5.17
N GLY A 4 3.12 -11.79 -4.00
CA GLY A 4 3.90 -12.25 -2.83
C GLY A 4 4.58 -11.13 -2.04
N ARG A 5 4.28 -9.86 -2.32
CA ARG A 5 4.77 -8.71 -1.55
C ARG A 5 3.70 -8.23 -0.59
N LEU A 6 4.12 -7.63 0.52
CA LEU A 6 3.23 -6.87 1.39
C LEU A 6 2.68 -5.66 0.63
N LEU A 7 1.44 -5.26 0.91
CA LEU A 7 0.81 -4.12 0.23
C LEU A 7 1.58 -2.82 0.46
N ILE A 8 2.15 -2.63 1.66
CA ILE A 8 2.95 -1.45 1.99
C ILE A 8 4.24 -1.34 1.16
N ASP A 9 4.76 -2.47 0.67
CA ASP A 9 5.95 -2.53 -0.17
C ASP A 9 5.62 -2.37 -1.68
N LEU A 10 4.36 -2.12 -2.03
CA LEU A 10 4.00 -1.70 -3.39
C LEU A 10 4.60 -0.32 -3.68
N PRO A 11 5.10 -0.09 -4.91
CA PRO A 11 5.58 1.23 -5.31
C PRO A 11 4.46 2.26 -5.17
N GLU A 12 4.78 3.43 -4.63
CA GLU A 12 3.80 4.52 -4.47
C GLU A 12 3.09 4.91 -5.77
N PRO A 13 3.78 5.05 -6.93
CA PRO A 13 3.10 5.35 -8.20
C PRO A 13 2.05 4.29 -8.59
N TYR A 14 2.24 3.03 -8.17
CA TYR A 14 1.31 1.95 -8.46
C TYR A 14 0.03 2.08 -7.63
N VAL A 15 0.15 2.50 -6.37
CA VAL A 15 -1.00 2.71 -5.48
C VAL A 15 -1.75 4.00 -5.86
N ILE A 16 -1.02 5.08 -6.22
CA ILE A 16 -1.61 6.32 -6.74
C ILE A 16 -2.37 6.05 -8.05
N TRP A 17 -1.84 5.22 -8.95
CA TRP A 17 -2.56 4.86 -10.17
C TRP A 17 -3.92 4.21 -9.86
N PHE A 18 -4.00 3.36 -8.83
CA PHE A 18 -5.26 2.79 -8.38
C PHE A 18 -6.20 3.83 -7.76
N SER A 19 -5.71 4.84 -7.04
CA SER A 19 -6.59 5.90 -6.51
C SER A 19 -7.25 6.71 -7.62
N GLN A 20 -6.58 6.86 -8.78
CA GLN A 20 -7.14 7.53 -9.96
C GLN A 20 -8.11 6.64 -10.76
N LYS A 21 -7.91 5.32 -10.76
CA LYS A 21 -8.74 4.37 -11.53
C LYS A 21 -9.87 3.73 -10.72
N GLY A 22 -9.81 3.82 -9.39
CA GLY A 22 -10.66 3.10 -8.46
C GLY A 22 -9.97 1.85 -7.93
N PHE A 23 -10.13 1.60 -6.64
CA PHE A 23 -9.67 0.37 -5.99
C PHE A 23 -10.61 -0.81 -6.31
N PRO A 24 -10.10 -2.05 -6.35
CA PRO A 24 -10.95 -3.24 -6.52
C PRO A 24 -11.97 -3.37 -5.38
N ALA A 25 -13.10 -4.02 -5.64
CA ALA A 25 -14.08 -4.26 -4.58
C ALA A 25 -13.55 -5.21 -3.49
N GLY A 26 -14.14 -5.11 -2.29
CA GLY A 26 -13.84 -5.99 -1.17
C GLY A 26 -12.61 -5.58 -0.36
N GLU A 27 -12.07 -6.52 0.40
CA GLU A 27 -11.03 -6.25 1.38
C GLU A 27 -9.74 -5.71 0.75
N LEU A 28 -9.33 -6.26 -0.39
CA LEU A 28 -8.10 -5.84 -1.05
C LEU A 28 -8.11 -4.36 -1.42
N GLY A 29 -9.21 -3.85 -1.98
CA GLY A 29 -9.29 -2.43 -2.32
C GLY A 29 -9.37 -1.52 -1.11
N ARG A 30 -10.07 -1.95 -0.05
CA ARG A 30 -10.07 -1.24 1.23
C ARG A 30 -8.65 -1.11 1.79
N LEU A 31 -7.89 -2.20 1.78
CA LEU A 31 -6.50 -2.21 2.23
C LEU A 31 -5.60 -1.36 1.33
N LEU A 32 -5.79 -1.39 0.00
CA LEU A 32 -5.06 -0.51 -0.93
C LEU A 32 -5.38 0.97 -0.69
N GLY A 33 -6.63 1.31 -0.35
CA GLY A 33 -7.01 2.66 0.07
C GLY A 33 -6.30 3.10 1.35
N ILE A 34 -6.19 2.21 2.35
CA ILE A 34 -5.42 2.51 3.56
C ILE A 34 -3.93 2.70 3.23
N VAL A 35 -3.35 1.85 2.38
CA VAL A 35 -1.96 1.99 1.93
C VAL A 35 -1.74 3.28 1.15
N TYR A 36 -2.71 3.72 0.35
CA TYR A 36 -2.66 5.02 -0.32
C TYR A 36 -2.54 6.15 0.70
N GLU A 37 -3.43 6.21 1.69
CA GLU A 37 -3.39 7.24 2.74
C GLU A 37 -2.08 7.24 3.52
N ILE A 38 -1.54 6.06 3.84
CA ILE A 38 -0.25 5.93 4.51
C ILE A 38 0.86 6.57 3.66
N LYS A 39 0.89 6.29 2.36
CA LYS A 39 1.95 6.76 1.45
C LYS A 39 1.89 8.26 1.20
N VAL A 40 0.71 8.80 0.89
CA VAL A 40 0.58 10.25 0.59
C VAL A 40 0.88 11.13 1.80
N ASN A 41 0.79 10.58 3.01
CA ASN A 41 1.15 11.26 4.26
C ASN A 41 2.56 10.91 4.77
N GLY A 42 3.34 10.07 4.08
CA GLY A 42 4.70 9.68 4.51
C GLY A 42 4.74 8.82 5.79
N LEU A 43 3.67 8.07 6.06
CA LEU A 43 3.49 7.29 7.30
C LEU A 43 4.07 5.87 7.23
N GLU A 44 4.85 5.53 6.20
CA GLU A 44 5.40 4.18 6.03
C GLU A 44 6.33 3.75 7.16
N HIS A 45 6.99 4.72 7.81
CA HIS A 45 7.88 4.50 8.95
C HIS A 45 7.17 3.83 10.14
N LEU A 46 5.85 3.95 10.25
CA LEU A 46 5.06 3.25 11.27
C LEU A 46 5.17 1.72 11.14
N PHE A 47 5.53 1.22 9.96
CA PHE A 47 5.67 -0.21 9.69
C PHE A 47 7.06 -0.77 10.02
N ASP A 48 8.05 0.08 10.29
CA ASP A 48 9.44 -0.37 10.46
C ASP A 48 9.60 -1.33 11.65
N LYS A 49 8.81 -1.14 12.73
CA LYS A 49 8.82 -2.02 13.90
C LYS A 49 8.15 -3.39 13.65
N PHE A 50 7.41 -3.53 12.56
CA PHE A 50 6.70 -4.76 12.19
C PHE A 50 7.39 -5.52 11.06
N ARG A 51 8.44 -4.93 10.46
CA ARG A 51 9.26 -5.62 9.48
C ARG A 51 10.17 -6.58 10.25
N PRO A 52 10.18 -7.89 9.93
CA PRO A 52 11.21 -8.77 10.46
C PRO A 52 12.57 -8.20 10.06
N ASP A 53 13.58 -8.32 10.94
CA ASP A 53 14.95 -7.89 10.67
C ASP A 53 15.33 -8.34 9.25
N ARG A 54 15.49 -7.35 8.36
CA ARG A 54 15.87 -7.58 6.96
C ARG A 54 17.36 -7.87 6.85
#